data_AF-A0A374MZA6-F1
#
_entry.id   AF-A0A374MZA6-F1
#
_cell.length_a   1.000
_cell.length_b   1.000
_cell.length_c   1.000
_cell.angle_alpha   90.00
_cell.angle_beta   90.00
_cell.angle_gamma   90.00
#
_symmetry.space_group_name_H-M   'P 1'
#
loop_
_entity.id
_entity.type
_entity.pdbx_description
1 polymer ?
#
loop_
_entity_poly.entity_id
_entity_poly.type
_entity_poly.pdbx_seq_one_letter_code
_entity_poly.pdbx_strand_id
1 'polypeptide(L)' 'MINDAAHKAYVAHRAAFADGWTEGSITEAWMDEDHHLCVRYQSGRWWHYEIDKSGNWVWW' A
#
# COMPACT_ATOMS: atom_id res chain seq x y z
N MET A 1 14.09 -0.46 2.88
CA MET A 1 13.92 -1.41 1.76
C MET A 1 12.48 -1.38 1.29
N ILE A 2 12.15 -1.87 0.09
CA ILE A 2 10.78 -1.79 -0.46
C ILE A 2 9.71 -2.39 0.45
N ASN A 3 10.07 -3.44 1.20
CA ASN A 3 9.22 -4.06 2.21
C ASN A 3 8.85 -3.10 3.37
N ASP A 4 9.75 -2.18 3.75
CA ASP A 4 9.47 -1.20 4.81
C ASP A 4 8.46 -0.14 4.32
N ALA A 5 8.58 0.28 3.06
CA ALA A 5 7.65 1.23 2.45
C ALA A 5 6.27 0.60 2.29
N ALA A 6 6.21 -0.64 1.80
CA ALA A 6 4.97 -1.42 1.68
C ALA A 6 4.27 -1.58 3.04
N HIS A 7 5.03 -1.87 4.10
CA HIS A 7 4.45 -1.98 5.43
C HIS A 7 3.90 -0.65 5.96
N LYS A 8 4.60 0.47 5.77
CA LYS A 8 4.13 1.80 6.20
C LYS A 8 2.85 2.22 5.44
N ALA A 9 2.85 2.01 4.12
CA ALA A 9 1.69 2.30 3.28
C ALA A 9 0.47 1.45 3.68
N TYR A 10 0.68 0.15 3.90
CA TYR A 10 -0.33 -0.77 4.42
C TYR A 10 -0.91 -0.32 5.76
N VAL A 11 -0.07 0.07 6.72
CA VAL A 11 -0.53 0.52 8.04
C VAL A 11 -1.42 1.76 7.92
N ALA A 12 -1.02 2.74 7.11
CA ALA A 12 -1.80 3.95 6.87
C ALA A 12 -3.15 3.64 6.19
N HIS A 13 -3.13 2.85 5.12
CA HIS A 13 -4.34 2.49 4.38
C HIS A 13 -5.29 1.64 5.22
N ARG A 14 -4.78 0.61 5.92
CA ARG A 14 -5.60 -0.20 6.82
C ARG A 14 -6.25 0.63 7.92
N ALA A 15 -5.53 1.59 8.50
CA ALA A 15 -6.08 2.48 9.53
C ALA A 15 -7.24 3.34 9.00
N ALA A 16 -7.20 3.75 7.73
CA ALA A 16 -8.30 4.49 7.10
C ALA A 16 -9.56 3.64 6.88
N PHE A 17 -9.43 2.31 6.84
CA PHE A 17 -10.54 1.37 6.65
C PHE A 17 -11.17 0.85 7.96
N ALA A 18 -10.77 1.40 9.11
CA ALA A 18 -11.23 1.02 10.46
C ALA A 18 -11.21 -0.52 10.68
N ASP A 19 -12.36 -1.18 10.51
CA ASP A 19 -12.54 -2.64 10.69
C ASP A 19 -12.85 -3.39 9.38
N GLY A 20 -13.00 -2.68 8.26
CA GLY A 20 -13.42 -3.22 6.96
C GLY A 20 -12.28 -3.79 6.10
N TRP A 21 -11.09 -4.00 6.65
CA TRP A 21 -9.94 -4.46 5.87
C TRP A 21 -10.11 -5.92 5.42
N THR A 22 -10.36 -6.10 4.13
CA THR A 22 -10.57 -7.43 3.51
C THR A 22 -9.44 -7.88 2.59
N GLU A 23 -8.36 -7.11 2.50
CA GLU A 23 -7.22 -7.44 1.63
C GLU A 23 -6.36 -8.58 2.18
N GLY A 24 -6.33 -8.73 3.51
CA GLY A 24 -5.40 -9.63 4.19
C GLY A 24 -3.98 -9.05 4.25
N SER A 25 -2.98 -9.92 4.29
CA SER A 25 -1.56 -9.56 4.38
C SER A 25 -0.95 -9.21 3.02
N ILE A 26 0.17 -8.46 3.04
CA ILE A 26 1.00 -8.20 1.86
C ILE A 26 1.58 -9.52 1.34
N THR A 27 1.48 -9.75 0.03
CA THR A 27 2.07 -10.91 -0.65
C THR A 27 3.23 -10.54 -1.57
N GLU A 28 3.18 -9.36 -2.19
CA GLU A 28 4.19 -8.87 -3.12
C GLU A 28 4.26 -7.34 -3.09
N ALA A 29 5.44 -6.78 -3.29
CA ALA A 29 5.65 -5.34 -3.38
C ALA A 29 6.78 -4.98 -4.35
N TRP A 30 6.54 -4.02 -5.24
CA TRP A 30 7.53 -3.52 -6.21
C TRP A 30 7.27 -2.05 -6.56
N MET A 31 8.26 -1.36 -7.15
CA MET A 31 8.10 0.00 -7.66
C MET A 31 7.85 -0.06 -9.16
N ASP A 32 6.80 0.59 -9.64
CA ASP A 32 6.56 0.69 -11.08
C ASP A 32 7.43 1.74 -11.78
N GLU A 33 7.27 1.84 -13.10
CA GLU A 33 8.04 2.75 -13.95
C GLU A 33 7.77 4.23 -13.62
N ASP A 34 6.60 4.53 -13.04
CA ASP A 34 6.20 5.86 -12.61
C ASP A 34 6.59 6.16 -11.15
N HIS A 35 7.34 5.25 -10.51
CA HIS A 35 7.74 5.30 -9.10
C HIS A 35 6.58 5.28 -8.11
N HIS A 36 5.49 4.61 -8.45
CA HIS A 36 4.47 4.23 -7.47
C HIS A 36 4.82 2.90 -6.82
N LEU A 37 4.50 2.80 -5.53
CA LEU A 37 4.67 1.57 -4.77
C LEU A 37 3.46 0.67 -5.00
N CYS A 38 3.65 -0.42 -5.73
CA CYS A 38 2.62 -1.39 -6.06
C CYS A 38 2.65 -2.52 -5.04
N VAL A 39 1.52 -2.79 -4.38
CA VAL A 39 1.40 -3.85 -3.37
C VAL A 39 0.26 -4.79 -3.71
N ARG A 40 0.57 -6.09 -3.76
CA ARG A 40 -0.42 -7.16 -3.84
C ARG A 40 -0.76 -7.67 -2.46
N TYR A 41 -2.04 -7.99 -2.27
CA TYR A 41 -2.52 -8.59 -1.03
C TYR A 41 -3.04 -10.01 -1.22
N GLN A 42 -3.31 -10.70 -0.11
CA GLN A 42 -3.86 -12.06 -0.10
C GLN A 42 -5.24 -12.17 -0.77
N SER A 43 -6.02 -11.11 -0.78
CA SER A 43 -7.28 -11.00 -1.54
C SER A 43 -7.09 -11.16 -3.05
N GLY A 44 -5.86 -11.02 -3.54
CA GLY A 44 -5.52 -10.98 -4.95
C GLY A 44 -5.64 -9.59 -5.58
N ARG A 45 -6.12 -8.58 -4.84
CA ARG A 45 -6.17 -7.19 -5.30
C ARG A 45 -4.80 -6.53 -5.20
N TRP A 46 -4.64 -5.53 -6.06
CA TRP A 46 -3.47 -4.67 -6.15
C TRP A 46 -3.86 -3.26 -5.76
N TRP A 47 -2.95 -2.59 -5.06
CA TRP A 47 -3.07 -1.19 -4.70
C TRP A 47 -1.79 -0.48 -5.05
N HIS A 48 -1.93 0.71 -5.60
CA HIS A 48 -0.83 1.63 -5.82
C HIS A 48 -0.76 2.62 -4.67
N TYR A 49 0.45 2.98 -4.29
CA TYR A 49 0.70 3.92 -3.21
C TYR A 49 1.72 4.97 -3.63
N GLU A 50 1.47 6.19 -3.19
CA GLU A 50 2.46 7.26 -3.25
C GLU A 50 2.37 8.14 -1.99
N ILE A 51 3.35 9.03 -1.84
CA ILE A 51 3.35 10.04 -0.79
C ILE A 51 3.03 11.38 -1.45
N ASP A 52 1.96 12.04 -1.00
CA ASP A 52 1.59 13.36 -1.49
C ASP A 52 2.62 14.45 -1.08
N LYS A 53 2.44 15.67 -1.58
CA LYS A 53 3.32 16.81 -1.26
C LYS A 53 3.34 17.18 0.22
N SER A 54 2.36 16.73 1.00
CA SER A 54 2.23 16.96 2.43
C SER A 54 2.81 15.83 3.28
N GLY A 55 3.31 14.75 2.65
CA GLY A 55 3.88 13.61 3.34
C GLY A 55 2.89 12.52 3.72
N ASN A 56 1.65 12.57 3.19
CA ASN A 56 0.62 11.57 3.48
C ASN A 56 0.63 10.45 2.44
N TRP A 57 0.34 9.23 2.88
CA TRP A 57 0.07 8.12 1.98
C TRP A 57 -1.28 8.31 1.28
N VAL A 58 -1.29 8.17 -0.03
CA VAL A 58 -2.51 8.08 -0.85
C VAL A 58 -2.49 6.77 -1.63
N TRP A 59 -3.66 6.27 -1.99
CA TRP A 59 -3.83 4.95 -2.61
C TRP A 59 -4.97 4.91 -3.63
N TRP A 60 -4.85 4.04 -4.63
CA TRP A 60 -5.86 3.73 -5.64
C TRP A 60 -5.76 2.31 -6.17
#